data_AF-A0A850KQ15-F1
#
_entry.id   AF-A0A850KQ15-F1
#
_cell.length_a   1.000
_cell.length_b   1.000
_cell.length_c   1.000
_cell.angle_alpha   90.00
_cell.angle_beta   90.00
_cell.angle_gamma   90.00
#
_symmetry.space_group_name_H-M   'P 1'
#
loop_
_entity.id
_entity.type
_entity.pdbx_description
1 polymer ?
#
loop_
_entity_poly.entity_id
_entity_poly.type
_entity_poly.pdbx_seq_one_letter_code
_entity_poly.pdbx_strand_id
1 'polypeptide(L)'
;MFDIGAMELFVVAVLALVVVGPKDLPRLLRTVGGFVRKIRELASEFKDGVEELAAEADRQTDPFADLRKKEGLRPGMSPEEITNHIMANRDKEASEEQGDRPADASKGDRPSGGDAA
;
A
#
# COMPACT_ATOMS: atom_id res chain seq x y z
N MET A 1 -10.57 -4.37 32.64
CA MET A 1 -9.85 -3.76 33.80
C MET A 1 -9.87 -2.24 33.79
N PHE A 2 -10.59 -1.61 32.86
CA PHE A 2 -10.93 -0.18 32.89
C PHE A 2 -12.41 -0.09 32.57
N ASP A 3 -13.25 -0.34 33.57
CA ASP A 3 -14.62 0.12 33.53
C ASP A 3 -14.51 1.61 33.87
N ILE A 4 -14.53 2.48 32.86
CA ILE A 4 -14.64 3.93 33.06
C ILE A 4 -16.01 4.29 32.54
N GLY A 5 -17.00 4.17 33.42
CA GLY A 5 -18.34 4.63 33.20
C GLY A 5 -18.47 6.15 33.41
N ALA A 6 -19.67 6.66 33.12
CA ALA A 6 -19.98 8.07 33.32
C ALA A 6 -19.77 8.52 34.78
N MET A 7 -20.02 7.64 35.74
CA MET A 7 -19.86 7.93 37.17
C MET A 7 -18.40 8.07 37.58
N GLU A 8 -17.51 7.18 37.14
CA GLU A 8 -16.08 7.28 37.46
C GLU A 8 -15.46 8.52 36.83
N LEU A 9 -15.84 8.84 35.58
CA LEU A 9 -15.42 10.07 34.94
C LEU A 9 -15.87 11.32 35.73
N PHE A 10 -17.10 11.31 36.26
CA PHE A 10 -17.60 12.40 37.10
C PHE A 10 -16.79 12.55 38.40
N VAL A 11 -16.48 11.44 39.08
CA VAL A 11 -15.67 11.46 40.30
C VAL A 11 -14.27 12.01 40.01
N VAL A 12 -13.63 11.56 38.93
CA VAL A 12 -12.32 12.08 38.50
C VAL A 12 -12.40 13.57 38.14
N ALA A 13 -13.46 14.01 37.46
CA ALA A 13 -13.65 15.41 37.12
C ALA A 13 -13.77 16.29 38.39
N VAL A 14 -14.56 15.86 39.37
CA VAL A 14 -14.67 16.57 40.66
C VAL A 14 -13.32 16.60 41.37
N LEU A 15 -12.60 15.47 41.41
CA LEU A 15 -11.29 15.40 42.03
C LEU A 15 -10.29 16.35 41.36
N ALA A 16 -10.29 16.40 40.03
CA ALA A 16 -9.45 17.32 39.26
C ALA A 16 -9.79 18.78 39.56
N LEU A 17 -11.06 19.13 39.72
CA LEU A 17 -11.49 20.48 40.12
C LEU A 17 -11.02 20.85 41.53
N VAL A 18 -10.99 19.89 42.47
CA VAL A 18 -10.52 20.14 43.84
C VAL A 18 -9.00 20.29 43.90
N VAL A 19 -8.27 19.40 43.23
CA VAL A 19 -6.79 19.37 43.26
C VAL A 19 -6.19 20.52 42.48
N VAL A 20 -6.66 20.74 41.26
CA VAL A 20 -6.12 21.77 40.36
C VAL A 20 -6.82 23.11 40.58
N GLY A 21 -8.11 23.08 40.91
CA GLY A 21 -8.95 24.28 41.00
C GLY A 21 -9.82 24.46 39.75
N PRO A 22 -11.09 24.90 39.90
CA PRO A 22 -12.02 25.06 38.78
C PRO A 22 -11.62 26.16 37.79
N LYS A 23 -10.83 27.14 38.23
CA LYS A 23 -10.33 28.24 37.39
C LYS A 23 -9.05 27.88 36.66
N ASP A 24 -8.26 26.97 37.23
CA ASP A 24 -6.96 26.59 36.69
C ASP A 24 -7.07 25.42 35.72
N LEU A 25 -7.99 24.47 35.93
CA LEU A 25 -8.28 23.39 34.99
C LEU A 25 -8.47 23.88 33.52
N PRO A 26 -9.33 24.87 33.22
CA PRO A 26 -9.49 25.37 31.85
C PRO A 26 -8.28 26.15 31.34
N ARG A 27 -7.39 26.64 32.22
CA ARG A 27 -6.13 27.26 31.81
C ARG A 27 -5.09 26.18 31.49
N LEU A 28 -4.98 25.13 32.30
CA LEU A 28 -4.12 23.97 32.04
C LEU A 28 -4.51 23.26 30.74
N LEU A 29 -5.80 23.00 30.52
CA LEU A 29 -6.27 22.35 29.29
C LEU A 29 -5.92 23.17 28.04
N ARG A 30 -5.97 24.50 28.11
CA ARG A 30 -5.54 25.36 27.00
C ARG A 30 -4.04 25.28 26.74
N THR A 31 -3.23 25.25 27.79
CA THR A 31 -1.77 25.11 27.68
C THR A 31 -1.37 23.74 27.12
N VAL A 32 -1.90 22.67 27.71
CA VAL A 32 -1.64 21.29 27.28
C VAL A 32 -2.19 21.06 25.87
N GLY A 33 -3.40 21.53 25.57
CA GLY A 33 -3.98 21.43 24.23
C GLY A 33 -3.14 22.16 23.18
N GLY A 34 -2.64 23.35 23.50
CA GLY A 34 -1.71 24.07 22.62
C GLY A 34 -0.40 23.33 22.41
N PHE A 35 0.14 22.69 23.45
CA PHE A 35 1.36 21.88 23.36
C PHE A 35 1.15 20.62 22.51
N VAL A 36 0.06 19.88 22.74
CA VAL A 36 -0.32 18.70 21.93
C VAL A 36 -0.51 19.08 20.46
N ARG A 37 -1.12 20.24 20.18
CA ARG A 37 -1.27 20.73 18.81
C ARG A 37 0.07 20.93 18.11
N LYS A 38 1.06 21.54 18.78
CA LYS A 38 2.41 21.71 18.25
C LYS A 38 3.10 20.37 18.00
N ILE A 39 2.98 19.43 18.94
CA ILE A 39 3.51 18.06 18.74
C ILE A 39 2.86 17.41 17.51
N ARG A 40 1.55 17.57 17.33
CA ARG A 40 0.85 17.00 16.18
C ARG A 40 1.30 17.62 14.85
N GLU A 41 1.57 18.91 14.83
CA GLU A 41 2.11 19.63 13.67
C GLU A 41 3.51 19.12 13.31
N LEU A 42 4.41 19.05 14.30
CA LEU A 42 5.75 18.46 14.15
C LEU A 42 5.71 16.99 13.73
N ALA A 43 4.76 16.22 14.26
CA ALA A 43 4.57 14.82 13.88
C ALA A 43 4.04 14.68 12.45
N SER A 44 3.24 15.65 11.97
CA SER A 44 2.81 15.69 10.56
C SER A 44 4.00 15.94 9.65
N GLU A 45 4.81 16.94 9.95
CA GLU A 45 6.03 17.26 9.18
C GLU A 45 7.02 16.10 9.19
N PHE A 46 7.21 15.45 10.34
CA PHE A 46 8.05 14.26 10.45
C PHE A 46 7.48 13.08 9.66
N LYS A 47 6.15 12.88 9.71
CA LYS A 47 5.50 11.83 8.91
C LYS A 47 5.73 12.08 7.42
N ASP A 48 5.54 13.31 6.95
CA ASP A 48 5.72 13.67 5.55
C ASP A 48 7.19 13.48 5.13
N GLY A 49 8.15 13.89 5.97
CA GLY A 49 9.58 13.66 5.73
C GLY A 49 9.99 12.19 5.77
N VAL A 50 9.42 11.39 6.69
CA VAL A 50 9.66 9.94 6.73
C VAL A 50 9.02 9.26 5.53
N GLU A 51 7.86 9.69 5.05
CA GLU A 51 7.19 9.13 3.88
C GLU A 51 7.98 9.43 2.60
N GLU A 52 8.62 10.60 2.50
CA GLU A 52 9.56 10.91 1.41
C GLU A 52 10.83 10.04 1.47
N LEU A 53 11.43 9.90 2.66
CA LEU A 53 12.60 9.04 2.87
C LEU A 53 12.26 7.55 2.68
N ALA A 54 11.07 7.11 3.07
CA ALA A 54 10.58 5.76 2.89
C ALA A 54 10.27 5.48 1.42
N ALA A 55 9.68 6.43 0.70
CA ALA A 55 9.49 6.33 -0.74
C ALA A 55 10.84 6.26 -1.49
N GLU A 56 11.86 6.98 -1.02
CA GLU A 56 13.22 6.87 -1.55
C GLU A 56 13.90 5.54 -1.16
N ALA A 57 13.68 5.07 0.07
CA ALA A 57 14.19 3.79 0.54
C ALA A 57 13.53 2.62 -0.20
N ASP A 58 12.23 2.64 -0.46
CA ASP A 58 11.54 1.62 -1.26
C ASP A 58 12.13 1.54 -2.67
N ARG A 59 12.50 2.68 -3.29
CA ARG A 59 13.20 2.68 -4.58
C ARG A 59 14.59 2.03 -4.52
N GLN A 60 15.32 2.19 -3.41
CA GLN A 60 16.66 1.62 -3.27
C GLN A 60 16.67 0.17 -2.75
N THR A 61 15.64 -0.24 -2.01
CA THR A 61 15.65 -1.53 -1.28
C THR A 61 14.77 -2.59 -1.93
N ASP A 62 13.71 -2.24 -2.67
CA ASP A 62 12.85 -3.21 -3.35
C ASP A 62 12.29 -2.65 -4.68
N PRO A 63 13.06 -2.70 -5.79
CA PRO A 63 12.54 -2.41 -7.14
C PRO A 63 11.39 -3.34 -7.59
N PHE A 64 11.01 -4.33 -6.76
CA PHE A 64 9.92 -5.28 -6.97
C PHE A 64 8.72 -5.05 -6.02
N ALA A 65 8.75 -4.05 -5.12
CA ALA A 65 7.64 -3.74 -4.22
C ALA A 65 6.37 -3.30 -4.96
N ASP A 66 6.54 -2.49 -6.03
CA ASP A 66 5.45 -2.07 -6.90
C ASP A 66 4.88 -3.26 -7.69
N LEU A 67 5.69 -4.24 -8.06
CA LEU A 67 5.23 -5.47 -8.70
C LEU A 67 4.42 -6.33 -7.73
N ARG A 68 4.85 -6.44 -6.46
CA ARG A 68 4.13 -7.18 -5.40
C ARG A 68 2.74 -6.59 -5.09
N LYS A 69 2.64 -5.26 -5.12
CA LYS A 69 1.39 -4.52 -4.85
C LYS A 69 0.43 -4.56 -6.05
N LYS A 70 0.97 -4.56 -7.27
CA LYS A 70 0.19 -4.67 -8.52
C LYS A 70 -0.30 -6.10 -8.79
N GLU A 71 0.40 -7.11 -8.27
CA GLU A 71 0.09 -8.54 -8.42
C GLU A 71 -0.79 -9.13 -7.28
N GLY A 72 -1.12 -8.37 -6.23
CA GLY A 72 -2.07 -8.84 -5.20
C GLY A 72 -1.58 -10.00 -4.30
N LEU A 73 -0.26 -10.16 -4.10
CA LEU A 73 0.26 -11.24 -3.25
C LEU A 73 0.02 -10.96 -1.76
N ARG A 74 -0.73 -11.85 -1.11
CA ARG A 74 -0.97 -11.83 0.34
C ARG A 74 0.28 -12.35 1.09
N PRO A 75 0.60 -11.81 2.28
CA PRO A 75 1.72 -12.31 3.07
C PRO A 75 1.46 -13.75 3.55
N GLY A 76 2.37 -14.68 3.25
CA GLY A 76 2.33 -16.07 3.71
C GLY A 76 1.96 -17.15 2.70
N MET A 77 1.99 -16.88 1.38
CA MET A 77 1.70 -17.90 0.38
C MET A 77 2.78 -18.98 0.30
N SER A 78 2.34 -20.23 0.20
CA SER A 78 3.24 -21.36 -0.04
C SER A 78 3.75 -21.34 -1.49
N PRO A 79 4.95 -21.89 -1.78
CA PRO A 79 5.52 -21.93 -3.14
C PRO A 79 4.59 -22.52 -4.22
N GLU A 80 3.60 -23.31 -3.82
CA GLU A 80 2.63 -23.96 -4.69
C GLU A 80 1.56 -22.98 -5.21
N GLU A 81 1.15 -21.99 -4.40
CA GLU A 81 0.16 -20.98 -4.81
C GLU A 81 0.73 -20.02 -5.84
N ILE A 82 2.02 -19.69 -5.72
CA ILE A 82 2.76 -18.85 -6.68
C ILE A 82 2.86 -19.57 -8.03
N THR A 83 3.17 -20.87 -8.01
CA THR A 83 3.29 -21.68 -9.23
C THR A 83 1.94 -21.81 -9.94
N ASN A 84 0.87 -22.05 -9.19
CA ASN A 84 -0.48 -22.16 -9.75
C ASN A 84 -0.97 -20.83 -10.35
N HIS A 85 -0.60 -19.68 -9.78
CA HIS A 85 -0.98 -18.38 -10.34
C HIS A 85 -0.24 -18.08 -11.66
N ILE A 86 1.05 -18.43 -11.75
CA ILE A 86 1.85 -18.28 -12.97
C ILE A 86 1.32 -19.18 -14.09
N MET A 87 0.99 -20.43 -13.80
CA MET A 87 0.43 -21.37 -14.78
C MET A 87 -0.96 -20.92 -15.27
N ALA A 88 -1.82 -20.47 -14.35
CA ALA A 88 -3.18 -20.04 -14.68
C ALA A 88 -3.26 -18.79 -15.57
N ASN A 89 -2.24 -17.92 -15.56
CA ASN A 89 -2.15 -16.78 -16.47
C ASN A 89 -1.48 -17.14 -17.80
N ARG A 90 -0.51 -18.06 -17.80
CA ARG A 90 0.11 -18.57 -19.03
C ARG A 90 -0.90 -19.23 -19.97
N ASP A 91 -1.89 -19.93 -19.41
CA ASP A 91 -2.95 -20.57 -20.20
C ASP A 91 -3.92 -19.56 -20.82
N LYS A 92 -4.04 -18.35 -20.25
CA LYS A 92 -4.86 -17.26 -20.80
C LYS A 92 -4.14 -16.50 -21.90
N GLU A 93 -2.85 -16.26 -21.73
CA GLU A 93 -2.00 -15.61 -22.75
C GLU A 93 -1.88 -16.48 -24.02
N ALA A 94 -1.82 -17.81 -23.87
CA ALA A 94 -1.78 -18.73 -25.01
C ALA A 94 -3.08 -18.74 -25.85
N SER A 95 -4.21 -18.33 -25.27
CA SER A 95 -5.50 -18.27 -25.97
C SER A 95 -5.76 -16.93 -26.70
N GLU A 96 -4.99 -15.88 -26.44
CA GLU A 96 -5.21 -14.55 -27.04
C GLU A 96 -4.31 -14.26 -28.27
N GLU A 97 -3.18 -14.96 -28.46
CA GLU A 97 -2.29 -14.72 -29.62
C GLU A 97 -2.71 -15.40 -30.95
N GLN A 98 -3.72 -16.27 -30.96
CA GLN A 98 -4.11 -17.04 -32.17
C GLN A 98 -5.45 -16.61 -32.80
N GLY A 99 -5.95 -15.41 -32.46
CA GLY A 99 -7.25 -14.91 -32.93
C GLY A 99 -7.24 -14.02 -34.17
N ASP A 100 -6.10 -13.44 -34.58
CA ASP A 100 -6.14 -12.36 -35.59
C ASP A 100 -5.01 -12.42 -36.62
N ARG A 101 -5.09 -13.40 -37.52
CA ARG A 101 -4.50 -13.31 -38.87
C ARG A 101 -5.46 -13.94 -39.89
N PRO A 102 -6.03 -13.17 -40.84
CA PRO A 102 -6.85 -13.76 -41.88
C PRO A 102 -5.96 -14.62 -42.79
N ALA A 103 -6.43 -15.83 -43.04
CA ALA A 103 -5.87 -16.73 -44.04
C ALA A 103 -6.12 -16.14 -45.44
N ASP A 104 -5.04 -15.91 -46.19
CA ASP A 104 -5.12 -15.92 -47.65
C ASP A 104 -4.06 -16.86 -48.22
N ALA A 105 -4.53 -17.64 -49.18
CA ALA A 105 -4.07 -18.96 -49.52
C ALA A 105 -2.90 -18.94 -50.50
N SER A 106 -1.93 -19.80 -50.22
CA SER A 106 -1.32 -20.75 -51.15
C SER A 106 -1.56 -20.50 -52.64
N LYS A 107 -0.48 -20.18 -53.36
CA LYS A 107 -0.21 -20.84 -54.63
C LYS A 107 1.29 -21.12 -54.76
N GLY A 108 1.64 -22.39 -54.57
CA GLY A 108 2.94 -22.91 -54.92
C GLY A 108 3.12 -22.94 -56.44
N ASP A 109 4.38 -22.84 -56.85
CA ASP A 109 5.01 -23.77 -57.79
C ASP A 109 6.51 -23.46 -57.83
N ARG A 110 7.34 -24.42 -57.39
CA ARG A 110 8.73 -24.55 -57.83
C ARG A 110 8.70 -25.42 -59.11
N PRO A 111 9.76 -25.55 -59.96
CA PRO A 111 11.15 -25.15 -59.78
C PRO A 111 11.82 -24.60 -61.08
N SER A 112 13.16 -24.47 -61.05
CA SER A 112 14.09 -24.69 -62.18
C SER A 112 14.69 -23.47 -62.91
N GLY A 113 16.00 -23.59 -63.19
CA GLY A 113 16.80 -22.76 -64.10
C GLY A 113 17.43 -21.59 -63.37
N GLY A 114 18.76 -21.42 -63.30
CA GLY A 114 19.70 -21.54 -64.40
C GLY A 114 20.01 -20.15 -64.94
N ASP A 115 21.30 -19.89 -65.16
CA ASP A 115 21.91 -18.72 -65.84
C ASP A 115 22.10 -17.46 -64.98
N ALA A 116 23.34 -17.12 -64.60
CA ALA A 116 24.45 -16.60 -65.40
C ALA A 116 24.32 -15.09 -65.69
N ALA A 117 25.13 -14.29 -64.99
CA ALA A 117 25.95 -13.16 -65.47
C ALA A 117 26.49 -12.36 -64.28
#